data_AF-A0A8J7IAN9-F1
#
_entry.id   AF-A0A8J7IAN9-F1
#
_cell.length_a   1.000
_cell.length_b   1.000
_cell.length_c   1.000
_cell.angle_alpha   90.00
_cell.angle_beta   90.00
_cell.angle_gamma   90.00
#
_symmetry.space_group_name_H-M   'P 1'
#
loop_
_entity.id
_entity.type
_entity.pdbx_description
1 polymer ?
#
loop_
_entity_poly.entity_id
_entity_poly.type
_entity_poly.pdbx_seq_one_letter_code
_entity_poly.pdbx_strand_id
1 'polypeptide(L)'
;QFTGLSDCQARDVKKLDFHFNASFTALNLAKLDAHQQQSAQKPLIFSMASVKRRALNDHLLDTFISMLDLSPTVIKSHPNYQNLRAYGVIAA
;
A
#
# COMPACT_ATOMS: atom_id res chain seq x y z
N GLN A 1 7.18 12.76 -2.30
CA GLN A 1 7.84 11.50 -1.89
C GLN A 1 6.83 10.60 -1.19
N PHE A 2 7.02 9.27 -1.21
CA PHE A 2 6.05 8.32 -0.63
C PHE A 2 6.64 7.31 0.36
N THR A 3 7.92 6.97 0.21
CA THR A 3 8.65 5.99 1.05
C THR A 3 9.64 6.65 2.01
N GLY A 4 9.59 7.98 2.11
CA GLY A 4 10.40 8.78 3.03
C GLY A 4 11.90 8.83 2.74
N LEU A 5 12.34 8.58 1.51
CA LEU A 5 13.75 8.48 1.14
C LEU A 5 14.61 9.66 1.63
N SER A 6 14.09 10.90 1.60
CA SER A 6 14.81 12.10 2.08
C SER A 6 14.39 12.58 3.46
N ASP A 7 13.62 11.79 4.21
CA ASP A 7 13.10 12.20 5.52
C ASP A 7 14.09 11.90 6.66
N CYS A 8 15.10 11.06 6.42
CA CYS A 8 16.08 10.72 7.45
C CYS A 8 17.04 11.88 7.72
N GLN A 9 17.10 12.28 8.99
CA GLN A 9 18.00 13.33 9.49
C GLN A 9 19.15 12.76 10.35
N ALA A 10 19.33 11.44 10.33
CA ALA A 10 20.44 10.81 11.04
C ALA A 10 21.78 11.25 10.44
N ARG A 11 22.80 11.37 11.29
CA ARG A 11 24.18 11.68 10.88
C ARG A 11 25.09 10.45 10.88
N ASP A 12 24.60 9.35 11.43
CA ASP A 12 25.30 8.06 11.45
C ASP A 12 25.13 7.35 10.11
N VAL A 13 26.24 6.92 9.52
CA VAL A 13 26.28 6.29 8.19
C VAL A 13 25.44 5.01 8.15
N LYS A 14 25.52 4.15 9.18
CA LYS A 14 24.78 2.89 9.20
C LYS A 14 23.27 3.13 9.29
N LYS A 15 22.84 4.15 10.04
CA LYS A 15 21.43 4.55 10.11
C LYS A 15 20.92 5.10 8.78
N LEU A 16 21.74 5.87 8.07
CA LEU A 16 21.41 6.35 6.73
C LEU A 16 21.28 5.20 5.74
N ASP A 17 22.25 4.28 5.71
CA ASP A 17 22.23 3.11 4.83
C ASP A 17 20.98 2.25 5.07
N PHE A 18 20.66 1.99 6.33
CA PHE A 18 19.44 1.26 6.69
C PHE A 18 18.18 1.98 6.18
N HIS A 19 18.09 3.30 6.39
CA HIS A 19 16.94 4.09 5.97
C HIS A 19 16.75 4.07 4.45
N PHE A 20 17.81 4.30 3.68
CA PHE A 20 17.74 4.26 2.23
C PHE A 20 17.33 2.87 1.72
N ASN A 21 17.93 1.82 2.26
CA ASN A 21 17.59 0.44 1.91
C ASN A 21 16.14 0.11 2.26
N ALA A 22 15.63 0.58 3.40
CA ALA A 22 14.23 0.42 3.77
C ALA A 22 13.29 1.15 2.79
N SER A 23 13.60 2.41 2.44
CA SER A 23 12.82 3.19 1.47
C SER A 23 12.80 2.55 0.07
N PHE A 24 13.92 1.98 -0.39
CA PHE A 24 13.99 1.24 -1.66
C PHE A 24 13.29 -0.12 -1.59
N THR A 25 13.42 -0.83 -0.46
CA THR A 25 12.72 -2.11 -0.24
C THR A 25 11.21 -1.91 -0.29
N ALA A 26 10.68 -0.86 0.35
CA ALA A 26 9.26 -0.53 0.29
C ALA A 26 8.79 -0.25 -1.15
N LEU A 27 9.60 0.46 -1.94
CA LEU A 27 9.30 0.72 -3.36
C LEU A 27 9.30 -0.57 -4.19
N ASN A 28 10.29 -1.43 -3.99
CA ASN A 28 10.43 -2.68 -4.73
C ASN A 28 9.31 -3.66 -4.40
N LEU A 29 8.92 -3.78 -3.13
CA LEU A 29 7.80 -4.62 -2.71
C LEU A 29 6.49 -4.16 -3.36
N ALA A 30 6.20 -2.85 -3.33
CA ALA A 30 5.01 -2.30 -3.96
C ALA A 30 4.96 -2.57 -5.48
N LYS A 31 6.11 -2.48 -6.17
CA LYS A 31 6.19 -2.81 -7.60
C LYS A 31 5.98 -4.30 -7.86
N LEU A 32 6.56 -5.16 -7.02
CA LEU A 32 6.40 -6.61 -7.12
C LEU A 32 4.93 -7.02 -6.96
N ASP A 33 4.24 -6.46 -5.97
CA ASP A 33 2.81 -6.70 -5.77
C ASP A 33 1.98 -6.25 -6.99
N ALA A 34 2.30 -5.09 -7.55
CA ALA A 34 1.62 -4.58 -8.75
C ALA A 34 1.86 -5.48 -9.97
N HIS A 35 3.09 -6.00 -10.14
CA HIS A 35 3.41 -6.97 -11.18
C HIS A 35 2.65 -8.29 -11.02
N GLN A 36 2.50 -8.79 -9.78
CA GLN A 36 1.76 -10.03 -9.52
C GLN A 36 0.26 -9.91 -9.80
N GLN A 37 -0.31 -8.71 -9.63
CA GLN A 37 -1.73 -8.44 -9.88
C GLN A 37 -2.05 -8.16 -11.36
N GLN A 38 -1.04 -8.08 -12.22
CA GLN A 38 -1.22 -7.74 -13.63
C GLN A 38 -1.60 -8.97 -14.45
N SER A 39 -2.71 -8.89 -15.21
CA SER A 39 -2.98 -9.82 -16.31
C SER A 39 -2.00 -9.59 -17.46
N ALA A 40 -1.52 -10.67 -18.07
CA ALA A 40 -0.52 -10.66 -19.15
C ALA A 40 -0.88 -9.76 -20.35
N GLN A 41 -2.13 -9.36 -20.51
CA GLN A 41 -2.61 -8.58 -21.65
C GLN A 41 -2.65 -7.05 -21.45
N LYS A 42 -2.34 -6.50 -20.27
CA LYS A 42 -2.42 -5.04 -20.01
C LYS A 42 -1.08 -4.45 -19.59
N PRO A 43 -0.77 -3.18 -19.90
CA PRO A 43 0.43 -2.51 -19.42
C PRO A 43 0.40 -2.35 -17.88
N LEU A 44 1.58 -2.36 -17.25
CA LEU A 44 1.69 -2.13 -15.80
C LEU A 44 1.29 -0.69 -15.49
N ILE A 45 0.17 -0.55 -14.80
CA ILE A 45 -0.24 0.73 -14.21
C ILE A 45 0.22 0.74 -12.77
N PHE A 46 1.19 1.59 -12.45
CA PHE A 46 1.74 1.70 -11.09
C PHE A 46 1.77 3.15 -10.62
N SER A 47 1.20 3.39 -9.43
CA SER A 47 1.29 4.67 -8.73
C SER A 47 1.48 4.42 -7.25
N MET A 48 2.59 4.94 -6.70
CA MET A 48 2.85 4.80 -5.26
C MET A 48 1.82 5.56 -4.42
N ALA A 49 1.22 6.64 -4.95
CA ALA A 49 0.11 7.31 -4.29
C ALA A 49 -1.10 6.37 -4.15
N SER A 50 -1.40 5.61 -5.20
CA SER A 50 -2.49 4.63 -5.23
C SER A 50 -2.21 3.46 -4.28
N VAL A 51 -0.98 2.95 -4.24
CA VAL A 51 -0.56 1.92 -3.27
C VAL A 51 -0.74 2.41 -1.83
N LYS A 52 -0.23 3.60 -1.51
CA LYS A 52 -0.36 4.18 -0.16
C LYS A 52 -1.81 4.34 0.27
N ARG A 53 -2.70 4.81 -0.63
CA ARG A 53 -4.13 4.95 -0.31
C ARG A 53 -4.79 3.61 -0.08
N ARG A 54 -4.52 2.60 -0.92
CA ARG A 54 -5.07 1.25 -0.72
C ARG A 54 -4.63 0.66 0.62
N ALA A 55 -3.36 0.80 0.98
CA ALA A 55 -2.84 0.33 2.26
C ALA A 55 -3.52 1.04 3.45
N LEU A 56 -3.75 2.36 3.36
CA LEU A 56 -4.51 3.10 4.37
C LEU A 56 -5.97 2.63 4.45
N ASN A 57 -6.64 2.44 3.32
CA ASN A 57 -8.02 1.96 3.28
C ASN A 57 -8.13 0.56 3.89
N ASP A 58 -7.20 -0.35 3.54
CA ASP A 58 -7.13 -1.70 4.12
C ASP A 58 -7.00 -1.62 5.64
N HIS A 59 -6.10 -0.77 6.15
CA HIS A 59 -5.93 -0.56 7.59
C HIS A 59 -7.17 0.03 8.26
N LEU A 60 -7.83 1.03 7.65
CA LEU A 60 -9.05 1.63 8.19
C LEU A 60 -10.21 0.63 8.21
N LEU A 61 -10.37 -0.16 7.16
CA LEU A 61 -11.41 -1.19 7.08
C LEU A 61 -11.18 -2.25 8.15
N ASP A 62 -9.95 -2.76 8.30
CA ASP A 62 -9.61 -3.70 9.37
C ASP A 62 -9.84 -3.10 10.76
N THR A 63 -9.54 -1.81 10.94
CA THR A 63 -9.81 -1.08 12.18
C THR A 63 -11.30 -1.00 12.47
N PHE A 64 -12.13 -0.61 11.50
CA PHE A 64 -13.58 -0.56 11.69
C PHE A 64 -14.19 -1.93 11.94
N ILE A 65 -13.74 -2.95 11.22
CA ILE A 65 -14.19 -4.33 11.44
C ILE A 65 -13.89 -4.76 12.88
N SER A 66 -12.69 -4.49 13.38
CA SER A 66 -12.27 -4.85 14.74
C SER A 66 -12.99 -4.01 15.81
N MET A 67 -12.97 -2.68 15.67
CA MET A 67 -13.46 -1.76 16.70
C MET A 67 -14.99 -1.75 16.84
N LEU A 68 -15.71 -2.10 15.78
CA LEU A 68 -17.18 -2.20 15.78
C LEU A 68 -17.68 -3.65 15.94
N ASP A 69 -16.77 -4.60 16.22
CA ASP A 69 -17.06 -6.03 16.38
C ASP A 69 -17.85 -6.63 15.20
N LEU A 70 -17.46 -6.25 13.98
CA LEU A 70 -18.08 -6.76 12.75
C LEU A 70 -17.43 -8.08 12.34
N SER A 71 -18.19 -8.97 11.71
CA SER A 71 -17.65 -10.22 11.17
C SER A 71 -16.69 -9.94 9.99
N PRO A 72 -15.39 -10.26 10.11
CA PRO A 72 -14.43 -10.01 9.03
C PRO A 72 -14.77 -10.82 7.77
N THR A 73 -15.23 -12.06 7.93
CA THR A 73 -15.59 -12.95 6.83
C THR A 73 -16.72 -12.36 5.99
N VAL A 74 -17.79 -11.89 6.64
CA VAL A 74 -18.94 -11.31 5.95
C VAL A 74 -18.53 -10.02 5.24
N ILE A 75 -17.84 -9.12 5.92
CA ILE A 75 -17.45 -7.81 5.35
C ILE A 75 -16.46 -7.98 4.19
N LYS A 76 -15.41 -8.79 4.34
CA LYS A 76 -14.38 -8.97 3.31
C LYS A 76 -14.88 -9.75 2.09
N SER A 77 -15.90 -10.59 2.26
CA SER A 77 -16.55 -11.32 1.15
C SER A 77 -17.52 -10.45 0.35
N HIS A 78 -17.92 -9.28 0.88
CA HIS A 78 -18.90 -8.42 0.24
C HIS A 78 -18.39 -7.87 -1.10
N PRO A 79 -19.19 -7.84 -2.19
CA PRO A 79 -18.74 -7.40 -3.52
C PRO A 79 -18.18 -5.97 -3.53
N ASN A 80 -18.75 -5.06 -2.72
CA ASN A 80 -18.25 -3.69 -2.59
C ASN A 80 -16.96 -3.54 -1.78
N TYR A 81 -16.45 -4.60 -1.14
CA TYR A 81 -15.22 -4.50 -0.35
C TYR A 81 -14.05 -4.00 -1.22
N GLN A 82 -13.92 -4.50 -2.45
CA GLN A 82 -12.87 -4.04 -3.37
C GLN A 82 -13.03 -2.57 -3.77
N ASN A 83 -14.27 -2.05 -3.87
CA ASN A 83 -14.53 -0.64 -4.14
C ASN A 83 -14.06 0.24 -2.97
N LEU A 84 -14.30 -0.20 -1.73
CA LEU A 84 -13.82 0.50 -0.53
C LEU A 84 -12.30 0.48 -0.45
N ARG A 85 -11.65 -0.65 -0.74
CA ARG A 85 -10.19 -0.74 -0.82
C ARG A 85 -9.62 0.20 -1.88
N ALA A 86 -10.29 0.31 -3.02
CA ALA A 86 -9.90 1.18 -4.12
C ALA A 86 -10.35 2.65 -3.95
N TYR A 87 -11.00 3.02 -2.85
CA TYR A 87 -11.52 4.37 -2.66
C TYR A 87 -10.39 5.42 -2.70
N GLY A 88 -10.56 6.43 -3.56
CA GLY A 88 -9.57 7.51 -3.75
C GLY A 88 -8.28 7.10 -4.47
N VAL A 89 -8.15 5.85 -4.90
CA VAL A 89 -7.05 5.44 -5.80
C VAL A 89 -7.14 6.23 -7.10
N ILE A 90 -6.01 6.75 -7.59
CA ILE A 90 -5.98 7.43 -8.88
C ILE A 90 -6.17 6.36 -9.96
N ALA A 91 -7.25 6.47 -10.71
CA ALA A 91 -7.45 5.71 -11.94
C ALA A 91 -6.39 6.19 -12.96
N ALA A 92 -5.71 5.24 -13.61
CA ALA A 92 -4.85 5.56 -14.74
C ALA A 92 -5.64 5.56 -16.04
#